data_AF-A0A971IDF3-F1
#
_entry.id   AF-A0A971IDF3-F1
#
_cell.length_a   1.000
_cell.length_b   1.000
_cell.length_c   1.000
_cell.angle_alpha   90.00
_cell.angle_beta   90.00
_cell.angle_gamma   90.00
#
_symmetry.space_group_name_H-M   'P 1'
#
loop_
_entity.id
_entity.type
_entity.pdbx_description
1 polymer ?
#
loop_
_entity_poly.entity_id
_entity_poly.type
_entity_poly.pdbx_seq_one_letter_code
_entity_poly.pdbx_strand_id
1 'polypeptide(L)'
;MSPPTPPLQAIPSTACNPETPIATLWEFARLHPQLRMWIVANPAAPPELMEYLSQQGGPGVAHALSVLLDSLEYGSMTKTD
;
A
#
# COMPACT_ATOMS: atom_id res chain seq x y z
N MET A 1 -1.81 -29.88 -15.07
CA MET A 1 -1.19 -29.41 -13.82
C MET A 1 -0.66 -28.01 -14.08
N SER A 2 -1.18 -26.99 -13.41
CA SER A 2 -0.65 -25.63 -13.51
C SER A 2 0.70 -25.56 -12.79
N PRO A 3 1.68 -24.75 -13.26
CA PRO A 3 2.95 -24.59 -12.57
C PRO A 3 2.71 -24.05 -11.15
N PRO A 4 3.57 -24.39 -10.16
CA PRO A 4 3.50 -23.79 -8.84
C PRO A 4 3.69 -22.28 -8.98
N THR A 5 2.83 -21.50 -8.33
CA THR A 5 2.94 -20.04 -8.31
C THR A 5 4.32 -19.66 -7.76
N PRO A 6 5.11 -18.82 -8.45
CA PRO A 6 6.40 -18.38 -7.95
C PRO A 6 6.25 -17.68 -6.59
N PRO A 7 7.29 -17.75 -5.72
CA PRO A 7 7.24 -17.08 -4.43
C PRO A 7 7.04 -15.58 -4.63
N LEU A 8 6.15 -15.00 -3.82
CA LEU A 8 5.88 -13.56 -3.85
C LEU A 8 7.16 -12.80 -3.47
N GLN A 9 7.55 -11.85 -4.33
CA GLN A 9 8.76 -11.05 -4.14
C GLN A 9 8.43 -9.74 -3.43
N ALA A 10 9.29 -9.33 -2.50
CA ALA A 10 9.20 -8.05 -1.80
C ALA A 10 9.70 -6.90 -2.70
N ILE A 11 8.89 -6.51 -3.68
CA ILE A 11 9.18 -5.44 -4.64
C ILE A 11 8.02 -4.43 -4.73
N PRO A 12 8.27 -3.18 -5.19
CA PRO A 12 7.25 -2.14 -5.28
C PRO A 12 5.97 -2.56 -6.00
N SER A 13 6.08 -3.24 -7.15
CA SER A 13 4.93 -3.69 -7.94
C SER A 13 4.07 -4.70 -7.19
N THR A 14 4.64 -5.55 -6.35
CA THR A 14 3.88 -6.46 -5.48
C THR A 14 3.29 -5.70 -4.29
N ALA A 15 4.01 -4.73 -3.71
CA ALA A 15 3.52 -3.96 -2.59
C ALA A 15 2.27 -3.12 -2.91
N CYS A 16 2.11 -2.61 -4.14
CA CYS A 16 0.93 -1.86 -4.58
C CYS A 16 -0.14 -2.69 -5.31
N ASN A 17 0.08 -3.99 -5.52
CA ASN A 17 -0.87 -4.84 -6.24
C ASN A 17 -2.10 -5.17 -5.35
N PRO A 18 -3.35 -4.93 -5.81
CA PRO A 18 -4.58 -5.32 -5.12
C PRO A 18 -4.68 -6.82 -4.79
N GLU A 19 -4.04 -7.68 -5.59
CA GLU A 19 -4.06 -9.13 -5.39
C GLU A 19 -3.07 -9.61 -4.31
N THR A 20 -2.21 -8.71 -3.80
CA THR A 20 -1.26 -9.07 -2.77
C THR A 20 -1.98 -9.36 -1.45
N PRO A 21 -1.80 -10.55 -0.85
CA PRO A 21 -2.48 -10.90 0.38
C PRO A 21 -2.17 -9.94 1.53
N ILE A 22 -3.17 -9.62 2.35
CA ILE A 22 -3.03 -8.72 3.50
C ILE A 22 -1.90 -9.16 4.44
N ALA A 23 -1.75 -10.47 4.68
CA ALA A 23 -0.67 -11.01 5.50
C ALA A 23 0.73 -10.67 4.92
N THR A 24 0.88 -10.74 3.60
CA THR A 24 2.11 -10.37 2.89
C THR A 24 2.38 -8.86 3.00
N LEU A 25 1.33 -8.03 2.91
CA LEU A 25 1.48 -6.57 3.11
C LEU A 25 1.97 -6.23 4.52
N TRP A 26 1.46 -6.92 5.55
CA TRP A 26 1.97 -6.79 6.92
C TRP A 26 3.43 -7.20 7.05
N GLU A 27 3.82 -8.29 6.41
CA GLU A 27 5.21 -8.75 6.39
C GLU A 27 6.13 -7.70 5.72
N PHE A 28 5.74 -7.19 4.55
CA PHE A 28 6.48 -6.15 3.85
C PHE A 28 6.61 -4.88 4.70
N ALA A 29 5.53 -4.44 5.35
CA ALA A 29 5.55 -3.25 6.21
C ALA A 29 6.50 -3.38 7.40
N ARG A 30 6.67 -4.59 7.94
CA ARG A 30 7.58 -4.87 9.07
C ARG A 30 9.02 -5.06 8.64
N LEU A 31 9.25 -5.83 7.57
CA LEU A 31 10.59 -6.25 7.15
C LEU A 31 11.27 -5.30 6.15
N HIS A 32 10.48 -4.50 5.43
CA HIS A 32 10.97 -3.65 4.34
C HIS A 32 10.43 -2.21 4.46
N PRO A 33 11.03 -1.36 5.33
CA PRO A 33 10.61 0.02 5.51
C PRO A 33 10.53 0.84 4.21
N GLN A 34 11.38 0.53 3.22
CA GLN A 34 11.38 1.14 1.88
C GLN A 34 10.14 0.80 1.05
N LEU A 35 9.44 -0.30 1.37
CA LEU A 35 8.22 -0.69 0.65
C LEU A 35 6.97 -0.01 1.19
N ARG A 36 7.01 0.57 2.40
CA ARG A 36 5.85 1.18 3.06
C ARG A 36 5.16 2.24 2.21
N MET A 37 5.92 3.09 1.52
CA MET A 37 5.35 4.11 0.63
C MET A 37 4.54 3.52 -0.54
N TRP A 38 4.90 2.31 -1.00
CA TRP A 38 4.20 1.61 -2.07
C TRP A 38 2.96 0.89 -1.53
N ILE A 39 2.99 0.42 -0.28
CA ILE A 39 1.83 -0.17 0.40
C ILE A 39 0.73 0.89 0.61
N VAL A 40 1.09 2.16 0.84
CA VAL A 40 0.10 3.26 0.92
C VAL A 40 -0.74 3.37 -0.37
N ALA A 41 -0.15 3.06 -1.53
CA ALA A 41 -0.85 3.06 -2.81
C ALA A 41 -1.62 1.76 -3.10
N ASN A 42 -1.60 0.77 -2.19
CA ASN A 42 -2.30 -0.48 -2.40
C ASN A 42 -3.79 -0.34 -2.01
N PRO A 43 -4.74 -0.51 -2.94
CA PRO A 43 -6.17 -0.37 -2.65
C PRO A 43 -6.73 -1.49 -1.75
N ALA A 44 -6.01 -2.61 -1.61
CA ALA A 44 -6.36 -3.70 -0.70
C ALA A 44 -5.76 -3.52 0.70
N ALA A 45 -4.96 -2.48 0.94
CA ALA A 45 -4.41 -2.21 2.27
C ALA A 45 -5.55 -1.83 3.25
N PRO A 46 -5.74 -2.58 4.34
CA PRO A 46 -6.80 -2.29 5.30
C PRO A 46 -6.44 -1.07 6.16
N PRO A 47 -7.44 -0.41 6.78
CA PRO A 47 -7.23 0.81 7.55
C PRO A 47 -6.22 0.63 8.69
N GLU A 48 -6.23 -0.52 9.38
CA GLU A 48 -5.31 -0.79 10.49
C GLU A 48 -3.85 -0.85 10.02
N LEU A 49 -3.62 -1.33 8.79
CA LEU A 49 -2.30 -1.30 8.17
C LEU A 49 -1.92 0.14 7.80
N MET A 50 -2.84 0.94 7.27
CA MET A 50 -2.58 2.33 6.94
C MET A 50 -2.22 3.17 8.18
N GLU A 51 -2.93 2.94 9.30
CA GLU A 51 -2.63 3.54 10.60
C GLU A 51 -1.25 3.11 11.12
N TYR A 52 -0.89 1.84 10.98
CA TYR A 52 0.44 1.38 11.32
C TYR A 52 1.52 2.09 10.48
N LEU A 53 1.30 2.24 9.17
CA LEU A 53 2.24 2.94 8.29
C LEU A 53 2.38 4.42 8.64
N SER A 54 1.29 5.11 8.99
CA SER A 54 1.33 6.52 9.39
C SER A 54 2.11 6.72 10.69
N GLN A 55 2.00 5.79 11.64
CA GLN A 55 2.73 5.84 12.91
C GLN A 55 4.21 5.47 12.77
N GLN A 56 4.52 4.40 12.03
CA GLN A 56 5.89 3.94 11.86
C GLN A 56 6.70 4.77 10.88
N GLY A 57 6.02 5.45 9.94
CA GLY A 57 6.65 6.20 8.86
C GLY A 57 7.59 5.34 8.03
N GLY A 58 8.59 6.00 7.46
CA GLY A 58 9.58 5.40 6.57
C GLY A 58 9.88 6.33 5.38
N PRO A 59 10.89 6.00 4.56
CA PRO A 59 11.20 6.78 3.38
C PRO A 59 9.98 6.92 2.47
N GLY A 60 9.56 8.16 2.20
CA GLY A 60 8.45 8.46 1.29
C GLY A 60 7.04 8.22 1.82
N VAL A 61 6.86 7.68 3.03
CA VAL A 61 5.52 7.33 3.56
C VAL A 61 4.64 8.57 3.77
N ALA A 62 5.19 9.62 4.39
CA ALA A 62 4.44 10.87 4.62
C ALA A 62 4.00 11.52 3.30
N HIS A 63 4.87 11.51 2.29
CA HIS A 63 4.54 12.03 0.97
C HIS A 63 3.45 11.19 0.29
N ALA A 64 3.58 9.86 0.32
CA ALA A 64 2.58 8.96 -0.25
C ALA A 64 1.20 9.13 0.41
N LEU A 65 1.14 9.27 1.74
CA LEU A 65 -0.10 9.54 2.47
C LEU A 65 -0.70 10.90 2.08
N SER A 66 0.13 11.94 1.98
CA SER A 66 -0.32 13.27 1.54
C SER A 66 -0.94 13.22 0.15
N VAL A 67 -0.32 12.53 -0.80
CA VAL A 67 -0.83 12.37 -2.18
C VAL A 67 -2.13 11.56 -2.20
N LEU A 68 -2.23 10.50 -1.38
CA LEU A 68 -3.44 9.70 -1.26
C LEU A 68 -4.61 10.56 -0.74
N LEU A 69 -4.39 11.30 0.35
CA LEU A 69 -5.41 12.16 0.96
C LEU A 69 -5.89 13.24 -0.01
N ASP A 70 -4.94 13.92 -0.66
CA ASP A 70 -5.21 14.91 -1.71
C ASP A 70 -6.09 14.32 -2.83
N SER A 71 -5.77 13.11 -3.29
CA SER A 71 -6.55 12.40 -4.32
C SER A 71 -7.99 12.08 -3.87
N LEU A 72 -8.19 11.78 -2.58
CA LEU A 72 -9.52 11.53 -2.01
C LEU A 72 -10.35 12.83 -1.93
N GLU A 73 -9.72 13.95 -1.58
CA GLU A 73 -10.36 15.26 -1.54
C GLU A 73 -10.80 15.72 -2.94
N TYR A 74 -9.94 15.56 -3.95
CA TYR A 74 -10.29 15.88 -5.34
C TYR A 74 -11.35 14.96 -5.94
N GLY A 75 -11.33 13.66 -5.62
CA GLY A 75 -12.36 12.72 -6.07
C GLY A 75 -13.76 13.02 -5.50
N SER A 76 -13.83 13.70 -4.36
CA SER A 76 -15.10 14.14 -3.78
C SER A 76 -15.71 15.37 -4.49
N MET A 77 -14.90 16.17 -5.19
CA MET A 77 -15.33 17.39 -5.88
C MET A 77 -15.91 17.12 -7.27
N THR A 78 -15.66 15.94 -7.86
CA THR A 78 -16.15 15.57 -9.19
C THR A 78 -17.49 14.84 -9.17
N LYS A 79 -18.17 14.74 -8.03
CA LYS A 79 -19.49 14.10 -7.88
C LYS A 79 -20.58 15.16 -7.62
N THR A 80 -20.66 16.16 -8.49
CA THR A 80 -21.79 17.09 -8.56
C THR A 80 -21.96 17.57 -9.99
N ASP A 81 -22.56 16.72 -10.84
CA ASP A 81 -23.62 17.02 -11.82
C ASP A 81 -24.08 15.72 -12.49
#